data_AF-B7VP91-F1
#
_entry.id   AF-B7VP91-F1
#
_cell.length_a   1.000
_cell.length_b   1.000
_cell.length_c   1.000
_cell.angle_alpha   90.00
_cell.angle_beta   90.00
_cell.angle_gamma   90.00
#
_symmetry.space_group_name_H-M   'P 1'
#
loop_
_entity.id
_entity.type
_entity.pdbx_description
1 polymer ?
#
loop_
_entity_poly.entity_id
_entity_poly.type
_entity_poly.pdbx_seq_one_letter_code
_entity_poly.pdbx_strand_id
1 'polypeptide(L)'
;MRTLSPPLLSQQEHEHRVLEKAAEILEDRYVRGDVFTNPQATRDYLRFKIGGSEREVFAVMLLDNQHRLIEFEELFQGTIDAASVYPREVVKTALKANAAAVIFAHNHPSGDSAPSQADRRITTRLQDALALIDVRVLDHVVVGEQCTSFAERGWL
;
A
#
# COMPACT_ATOMS: atom_id res chain seq x y z
N MET A 1 39.43 -27.33 7.49
CA MET A 1 38.25 -26.52 7.88
C MET A 1 38.05 -25.45 6.83
N ARG A 2 37.09 -25.61 5.92
CA ARG A 2 36.69 -24.57 4.97
C ARG A 2 35.73 -23.64 5.71
N THR A 3 36.14 -22.41 5.95
CA THR A 3 35.23 -21.34 6.36
C THR A 3 34.31 -21.03 5.17
N LEU A 4 33.04 -21.42 5.30
CA LEU A 4 32.01 -20.98 4.37
C LEU A 4 31.85 -19.47 4.56
N SER A 5 32.30 -18.69 3.57
CA SER A 5 31.95 -17.28 3.50
C SER A 5 30.44 -17.16 3.29
N PRO A 6 29.75 -16.22 3.96
CA PRO A 6 28.33 -15.98 3.69
C PRO A 6 28.14 -15.65 2.21
N PRO A 7 27.03 -16.05 1.57
CA PRO A 7 26.76 -15.61 0.21
C PRO A 7 26.75 -14.08 0.19
N LEU A 8 27.46 -13.49 -0.78
CA LEU A 8 27.27 -12.10 -1.15
C LEU A 8 25.80 -11.97 -1.57
N LEU A 9 24.98 -11.31 -0.75
CA LEU A 9 23.63 -10.92 -1.15
C LEU A 9 23.74 -10.18 -2.49
N SER A 10 22.86 -10.49 -3.43
CA SER A 10 22.80 -9.72 -4.68
C SER A 10 22.57 -8.25 -4.33
N GLN A 11 23.14 -7.34 -5.11
CA GLN A 11 23.00 -5.89 -4.87
C GLN A 11 21.52 -5.48 -4.74
N GLN A 12 20.65 -6.12 -5.52
CA GLN A 12 19.19 -5.94 -5.50
C GLN A 12 18.55 -6.38 -4.16
N GLU A 13 18.97 -7.51 -3.57
CA GLU A 13 18.49 -7.95 -2.26
C GLU A 13 18.95 -7.01 -1.13
N HIS A 14 20.17 -6.46 -1.24
CA HIS A 14 20.67 -5.49 -0.27
C HIS A 14 19.88 -4.18 -0.32
N GLU A 15 19.66 -3.64 -1.52
CA GLU A 15 18.86 -2.43 -1.73
C GLU A 15 17.42 -2.60 -1.23
N HIS A 16 16.78 -3.74 -1.52
CA HIS A 16 15.43 -4.04 -1.03
C HIS A 16 15.37 -4.04 0.51
N ARG A 17 16.33 -4.69 1.19
CA ARG A 17 16.39 -4.68 2.66
C ARG A 17 16.62 -3.29 3.25
N VAL A 18 17.38 -2.43 2.57
CA VAL A 18 17.58 -1.04 3.02
C VAL A 18 16.28 -0.25 2.91
N LEU A 19 15.53 -0.40 1.82
CA LEU A 19 14.23 0.25 1.63
C LEU A 19 13.19 -0.27 2.62
N GLU A 20 13.14 -1.59 2.86
CA GLU A 20 12.29 -2.19 3.88
C GLU A 20 12.61 -1.63 5.27
N LYS A 21 13.90 -1.52 5.62
CA LYS A 21 14.31 -0.94 6.90
C LYS A 21 13.99 0.55 7.00
N ALA A 22 14.10 1.29 5.90
CA ALA A 22 13.67 2.69 5.85
C ALA A 22 12.16 2.81 6.08
N ALA A 23 11.36 1.91 5.50
CA ALA A 23 9.93 1.86 5.71
C ALA A 23 9.56 1.52 7.16
N GLU A 24 10.25 0.57 7.80
CA GLU A 24 10.08 0.28 9.24
C GLU A 24 10.41 1.50 10.12
N ILE A 25 11.48 2.23 9.83
CA ILE A 25 11.85 3.45 10.58
C ILE A 25 10.76 4.51 10.43
N LEU A 26 10.15 4.60 9.25
CA LEU A 26 9.01 5.46 9.01
C LEU A 26 7.77 4.99 9.77
N GLU A 27 7.43 3.69 9.74
CA GLU A 27 6.35 3.09 10.53
C GLU A 27 6.50 3.43 12.02
N ASP A 28 7.69 3.24 12.59
CA ASP A 28 7.97 3.58 14.00
C ASP A 28 7.77 5.07 14.32
N ARG A 29 8.09 5.97 13.38
CA ARG A 29 7.79 7.41 13.52
C ARG A 29 6.29 7.68 13.40
N TYR A 30 5.57 6.92 12.57
CA TYR A 30 4.16 7.13 12.25
C TYR A 30 3.19 6.47 13.25
N VAL A 31 3.59 5.38 13.92
CA VAL A 31 2.84 4.79 15.05
C VAL A 31 2.76 5.78 16.22
N ARG A 32 3.69 6.73 16.32
CA ARG A 32 3.76 7.74 17.40
C ARG A 32 3.25 9.13 17.02
N GLY A 33 2.75 9.37 15.80
CA GLY A 33 2.27 10.69 15.37
C GLY A 33 1.15 10.66 14.32
N ASP A 34 0.39 11.74 14.18
CA ASP A 34 -0.79 11.86 13.29
C ASP A 34 -0.43 12.01 11.78
N VAL A 35 0.58 11.28 11.31
CA VAL A 35 1.34 11.67 10.11
C VAL A 35 0.70 11.25 8.78
N PHE A 36 -0.25 10.31 8.72
CA PHE A 36 -0.96 10.00 7.47
C PHE A 36 -2.03 11.05 7.10
N THR A 37 -2.07 12.16 7.83
CA THR A 37 -2.66 13.42 7.34
C THR A 37 -1.74 14.16 6.36
N ASN A 38 -0.48 13.75 6.21
CA ASN A 38 0.48 14.30 5.26
C ASN A 38 0.59 13.39 4.01
N PRO A 39 0.07 13.82 2.84
CA PRO A 39 0.11 13.03 1.61
C PRO A 39 1.53 12.63 1.17
N GLN A 40 2.55 13.46 1.43
CA GLN A 40 3.92 13.16 1.04
C GLN A 40 4.48 11.99 1.85
N ALA A 41 4.19 11.96 3.15
CA ALA A 41 4.62 10.87 4.03
C ALA A 41 4.01 9.52 3.60
N THR A 42 2.73 9.51 3.23
CA THR A 42 2.05 8.33 2.67
C THR A 42 2.72 7.86 1.38
N ARG A 43 3.03 8.76 0.45
CA ARG A 43 3.67 8.41 -0.82
C ARG A 43 5.07 7.82 -0.61
N ASP A 44 5.88 8.43 0.25
CA ASP A 44 7.24 7.96 0.49
C ASP A 44 7.22 6.59 1.17
N TYR A 45 6.33 6.38 2.14
CA TYR A 45 6.11 5.09 2.76
C TYR A 45 5.75 4.02 1.70
N LEU A 46 4.74 4.27 0.88
CA LEU A 46 4.28 3.32 -0.14
C LEU A 46 5.36 3.05 -1.20
N ARG A 47 6.12 4.07 -1.61
CA ARG A 47 7.24 3.89 -2.55
C ARG A 47 8.29 2.94 -1.98
N PHE A 48 8.61 3.03 -0.69
CA PHE A 48 9.57 2.13 -0.05
C PHE A 48 9.02 0.72 0.15
N LYS A 49 7.72 0.55 0.40
CA LYS A 49 7.11 -0.78 0.60
C LYS A 49 6.93 -1.55 -0.71
N ILE A 50 6.34 -0.93 -1.73
CA ILE A 50 5.90 -1.64 -2.96
C ILE A 50 6.50 -1.09 -4.26
N GLY A 51 7.15 0.06 -4.23
CA GLY A 51 7.67 0.72 -5.45
C GLY A 51 8.78 -0.06 -6.17
N GLY A 52 9.54 -0.88 -5.45
CA GLY A 52 10.59 -1.73 -6.01
C GLY A 52 10.12 -3.11 -6.50
N SER A 53 8.82 -3.41 -6.43
CA SER A 53 8.31 -4.72 -6.82
C SER A 53 8.25 -4.88 -8.34
N GLU A 54 8.83 -5.98 -8.85
CA GLU A 54 8.77 -6.37 -10.27
C GLU A 54 7.37 -6.86 -10.69
N ARG A 55 6.50 -7.15 -9.71
CA ARG A 55 5.10 -7.51 -9.92
C ARG A 55 4.22 -6.41 -9.40
N GLU A 56 3.02 -6.29 -9.97
CA GLU A 56 1.99 -5.45 -9.40
C GLU A 56 1.48 -6.11 -8.10
N VAL A 57 1.42 -5.29 -7.06
CA VAL A 57 1.00 -5.62 -5.70
C VAL A 57 -0.13 -4.68 -5.33
N PHE A 58 -1.26 -5.21 -4.88
CA PHE A 58 -2.34 -4.42 -4.28
C PHE A 58 -2.29 -4.59 -2.77
N ALA A 59 -2.14 -3.47 -2.07
CA ALA A 59 -1.97 -3.41 -0.63
C ALA A 59 -2.98 -2.46 0.01
N VAL A 60 -3.13 -2.62 1.32
CA VAL A 60 -3.98 -1.78 2.16
C VAL A 60 -3.21 -1.29 3.38
N MET A 61 -3.30 0.00 3.64
CA MET A 61 -2.93 0.61 4.91
C MET A 61 -4.18 0.66 5.79
N LEU A 62 -4.13 0.01 6.95
CA LEU A 62 -5.23 -0.08 7.90
C LEU A 62 -5.03 0.97 8.97
N LEU A 63 -5.99 1.87 9.15
CA LEU A 63 -5.85 3.06 9.98
C LEU A 63 -6.88 3.09 11.11
N ASP A 64 -6.47 3.64 12.25
CA ASP A 64 -7.38 3.93 13.36
C ASP A 64 -8.19 5.23 13.14
N ASN A 65 -9.03 5.61 14.11
CA ASN A 65 -9.85 6.82 14.05
C ASN A 65 -9.04 8.13 14.02
N GLN A 66 -7.77 8.11 14.42
CA GLN A 66 -6.83 9.23 14.36
C GLN A 66 -5.94 9.17 13.11
N HIS A 67 -6.28 8.29 12.16
CA HIS A 67 -5.51 8.04 10.93
C HIS A 67 -4.07 7.56 11.20
N ARG A 68 -3.84 6.85 12.31
CA ARG A 68 -2.57 6.19 12.59
C ARG A 68 -2.55 4.81 11.98
N LEU A 69 -1.42 4.40 11.41
CA LEU A 69 -1.26 3.06 10.84
C LEU A 69 -1.31 2.01 11.95
N ILE A 70 -2.26 1.10 11.82
CA ILE A 70 -2.38 -0.12 12.61
C ILE A 70 -1.48 -1.18 11.97
N GLU A 71 -1.66 -1.42 10.67
CA GLU A 71 -0.97 -2.46 9.91
C GLU A 71 -0.99 -2.14 8.41
N PHE A 72 0.02 -2.62 7.69
CA PHE A 72 0.08 -2.63 6.23
C PHE A 72 0.03 -4.08 5.75
N GLU A 73 -0.95 -4.41 4.92
CA GLU A 73 -1.09 -5.76 4.34
C GLU A 73 -1.02 -5.70 2.81
N GLU A 74 -0.16 -6.54 2.21
CA GLU A 74 -0.21 -6.87 0.78
C GLU A 74 -1.27 -7.96 0.57
N LEU A 75 -2.33 -7.65 -0.19
CA LEU A 75 -3.48 -8.54 -0.34
C LEU A 75 -3.41 -9.38 -1.61
N PHE A 76 -2.88 -8.83 -2.70
CA PHE A 76 -2.86 -9.49 -4.01
C PHE A 76 -1.56 -9.17 -4.74
N GLN A 77 -1.04 -10.15 -5.50
CA GLN A 77 0.16 -10.00 -6.32
C GLN A 77 -0.06 -10.63 -7.71
N GLY A 78 0.52 -10.04 -8.76
CA GLY A 78 0.36 -10.48 -10.15
C GLY A 78 -0.35 -9.41 -10.99
N THR A 79 -0.76 -9.70 -12.23
CA THR A 79 -1.54 -8.73 -13.02
C THR A 79 -2.88 -8.48 -12.33
N ILE A 80 -3.09 -7.25 -11.82
CA ILE A 80 -4.27 -6.88 -11.06
C ILE A 80 -5.27 -6.27 -12.02
N ASP A 81 -6.12 -7.13 -12.60
CA ASP A 81 -7.36 -6.65 -13.20
C ASP A 81 -8.45 -6.47 -12.13
N ALA A 82 -9.56 -5.80 -12.48
CA ALA A 82 -10.67 -5.58 -11.55
C ALA A 82 -11.34 -6.88 -11.05
N ALA A 83 -11.01 -8.05 -11.61
CA ALA A 83 -11.57 -9.34 -11.22
C ALA A 83 -10.73 -10.06 -10.14
N SER A 84 -9.48 -9.64 -9.91
CA SER A 84 -8.57 -10.30 -8.97
C SER A 84 -8.66 -9.79 -7.52
N VAL A 85 -9.22 -8.59 -7.31
CA VAL A 85 -9.40 -8.00 -5.97
C VAL A 85 -10.82 -8.27 -5.45
N TYR A 86 -10.92 -9.07 -4.39
CA TYR A 86 -12.20 -9.48 -3.82
C TYR A 86 -12.60 -8.60 -2.63
N PRO A 87 -13.73 -7.85 -2.69
CA PRO A 87 -14.15 -6.99 -1.58
C PRO A 87 -14.31 -7.72 -0.24
N ARG A 88 -14.70 -9.00 -0.27
CA ARG A 88 -14.84 -9.80 0.96
C ARG A 88 -13.52 -9.97 1.73
N GLU A 89 -12.38 -10.08 1.03
CA GLU A 89 -11.09 -10.23 1.70
C GLU A 89 -10.66 -8.90 2.28
N VAL A 90 -10.88 -7.79 1.55
CA VAL A 90 -10.62 -6.44 2.05
C VAL A 90 -11.48 -6.12 3.29
N VAL A 91 -12.77 -6.44 3.27
CA VAL A 91 -13.68 -6.27 4.41
C VAL A 91 -13.21 -7.10 5.60
N LYS A 92 -12.84 -8.36 5.38
CA LYS A 92 -12.32 -9.24 6.42
C LYS A 92 -11.03 -8.69 7.05
N THR A 93 -10.10 -8.20 6.23
CA THR A 93 -8.86 -7.57 6.69
C THR A 93 -9.14 -6.31 7.51
N ALA A 94 -10.02 -5.42 7.04
CA ALA A 94 -10.42 -4.21 7.76
C ALA A 94 -11.03 -4.53 9.14
N LEU A 95 -11.97 -5.48 9.20
CA LEU A 95 -12.62 -5.90 10.45
C LEU A 95 -11.63 -6.57 11.41
N LYS A 96 -10.74 -7.45 10.91
CA LYS A 96 -9.73 -8.13 11.72
C LYS A 96 -8.79 -7.12 12.42
N ALA A 97 -8.43 -6.05 11.73
CA ALA A 97 -7.57 -4.99 12.27
C ALA A 97 -8.33 -3.94 13.11
N ASN A 98 -9.66 -4.00 13.18
CA ASN A 98 -10.50 -2.94 13.73
C ASN A 98 -10.20 -1.57 13.07
N ALA A 99 -9.95 -1.56 11.76
CA ALA A 99 -9.65 -0.35 11.02
C ALA A 99 -10.89 0.55 10.97
N ALA A 100 -10.70 1.84 11.22
CA ALA A 100 -11.73 2.86 11.02
C ALA A 100 -11.63 3.53 9.64
N ALA A 101 -10.48 3.40 8.99
CA ALA A 101 -10.20 3.93 7.68
C ALA A 101 -9.12 3.11 6.97
N VAL A 102 -9.05 3.23 5.65
CA VAL A 102 -8.04 2.58 4.83
C VAL A 102 -7.50 3.51 3.75
N ILE A 103 -6.25 3.26 3.34
CA ILE A 103 -5.69 3.76 2.08
C ILE A 103 -5.30 2.55 1.25
N PHE A 104 -5.81 2.48 0.02
CA PHE A 104 -5.38 1.47 -0.94
C PHE A 104 -4.11 1.91 -1.65
N ALA A 105 -3.28 0.95 -2.05
CA ALA A 105 -2.15 1.22 -2.91
C ALA A 105 -1.91 0.07 -3.88
N HIS A 106 -1.44 0.39 -5.08
CA HIS A 106 -0.80 -0.61 -5.92
C HIS A 106 0.36 -0.01 -6.71
N ASN A 107 1.34 -0.84 -7.08
CA ASN A 107 2.46 -0.41 -7.90
C ASN A 107 2.28 -0.83 -9.36
N HIS A 108 2.68 0.03 -10.29
CA HIS A 108 2.85 -0.36 -11.69
C HIS A 108 4.33 -0.64 -11.95
N PRO A 109 4.74 -1.89 -12.26
CA PRO A 109 6.14 -2.22 -12.55
C PRO A 109 6.72 -1.47 -13.75
N SER A 110 5.84 -0.95 -14.64
CA SER A 110 6.23 -0.10 -15.76
C SER A 110 6.78 1.28 -15.34
N GLY A 111 6.56 1.69 -14.09
CA GLY A 111 6.91 3.01 -13.59
C GLY A 111 5.89 4.12 -13.90
N ASP A 112 4.94 3.89 -14.81
CA ASP A 112 3.87 4.85 -15.09
C ASP A 112 2.78 4.75 -14.01
N SER A 113 2.55 5.83 -13.27
CA SER A 113 1.52 5.89 -12.23
C SER A 113 0.15 6.33 -12.75
N ALA A 114 -0.05 6.41 -14.07
CA ALA A 114 -1.35 6.71 -14.65
C ALA A 114 -2.37 5.60 -14.33
N PRO A 115 -3.43 5.89 -13.55
CA PRO A 115 -4.44 4.91 -13.19
C PRO A 115 -5.32 4.51 -14.37
N SER A 116 -5.61 3.22 -14.45
CA SER A 116 -6.48 2.59 -15.43
C SER A 116 -7.97 2.78 -15.09
N GLN A 117 -8.86 2.42 -16.02
CA GLN A 117 -10.29 2.32 -15.70
C GLN A 117 -10.61 1.18 -14.74
N ALA A 118 -9.81 0.10 -14.74
CA ALA A 118 -10.00 -1.02 -13.83
C ALA A 118 -9.79 -0.56 -12.39
N ASP A 119 -8.73 0.23 -12.14
CA ASP A 119 -8.36 0.79 -10.83
C ASP A 119 -9.53 1.61 -10.26
N ARG A 120 -10.14 2.47 -11.07
CA ARG A 120 -11.32 3.24 -10.67
C ARG A 120 -12.50 2.35 -10.29
N ARG A 121 -12.82 1.36 -11.12
CA ARG A 121 -13.95 0.46 -10.88
C ARG A 121 -13.76 -0.34 -9.59
N ILE A 122 -12.56 -0.88 -9.37
CA ILE A 122 -12.28 -1.61 -8.13
C ILE A 122 -12.31 -0.69 -6.92
N THR A 123 -11.76 0.52 -7.02
CA THR A 123 -11.80 1.52 -5.94
C THR A 123 -13.23 1.82 -5.51
N THR A 124 -14.11 2.16 -6.46
CA THR A 124 -15.53 2.43 -6.17
C THR A 124 -16.20 1.22 -5.53
N ARG A 125 -15.96 0.01 -6.06
CA ARG A 125 -16.53 -1.22 -5.49
C ARG A 125 -16.08 -1.49 -4.06
N LEU A 126 -14.82 -1.19 -3.74
CA LEU A 126 -14.28 -1.33 -2.38
C LEU A 126 -14.81 -0.24 -1.44
N GLN A 127 -14.95 1.00 -1.93
CA GLN A 127 -15.56 2.10 -1.19
C GLN A 127 -17.00 1.76 -0.80
N ASP A 128 -17.81 1.28 -1.74
CA ASP A 128 -19.19 0.84 -1.49
C ASP A 128 -19.25 -0.29 -0.45
N ALA A 129 -18.36 -1.28 -0.55
CA ALA A 129 -18.33 -2.42 0.36
C ALA A 129 -17.92 -2.03 1.79
N LEU A 130 -16.92 -1.15 1.92
CA LEU A 130 -16.42 -0.69 3.23
C LEU A 130 -17.36 0.32 3.89
N ALA A 131 -18.10 1.10 3.10
CA ALA A 131 -19.13 2.01 3.63
C ALA A 131 -20.23 1.26 4.40
N LEU A 132 -20.54 0.01 4.04
CA LEU A 132 -21.53 -0.83 4.74
C LEU A 132 -21.11 -1.22 6.17
N ILE A 133 -19.84 -1.05 6.51
CA ILE A 133 -19.27 -1.36 7.83
C ILE A 133 -18.58 -0.15 8.47
N ASP A 134 -18.94 1.06 8.02
CA ASP A 134 -18.42 2.34 8.53
C ASP A 134 -16.89 2.50 8.44
N VAL A 135 -16.24 1.84 7.46
CA VAL A 135 -14.81 1.99 7.19
C VAL A 135 -14.61 2.95 6.02
N ARG A 136 -13.87 4.04 6.25
CA ARG A 136 -13.65 5.09 5.23
C ARG A 136 -12.48 4.73 4.31
N VAL A 137 -12.66 4.90 3.01
CA VAL A 137 -11.53 4.89 2.06
C VAL A 137 -11.02 6.32 1.92
N LEU A 138 -9.82 6.59 2.46
CA LEU A 138 -9.25 7.95 2.47
C LEU A 138 -8.52 8.28 1.17
N ASP A 139 -7.86 7.29 0.57
CA ASP A 139 -7.17 7.45 -0.70
C ASP A 139 -6.97 6.10 -1.41
N HIS A 140 -6.63 6.17 -2.68
CA HIS A 140 -6.01 5.10 -3.44
C HIS A 140 -4.79 5.65 -4.18
N VAL A 141 -3.62 5.12 -3.87
CA VAL A 141 -2.34 5.60 -4.41
C VAL A 141 -1.77 4.60 -5.42
N VAL A 142 -1.56 5.05 -6.65
CA VAL A 142 -0.79 4.30 -7.66
C VAL A 142 0.67 4.67 -7.54
N VAL A 143 1.53 3.68 -7.33
CA VAL A 143 2.97 3.84 -7.14
C VAL A 143 3.70 3.49 -8.44
N GLY A 144 4.25 4.51 -9.09
CA GLY A 144 5.24 4.38 -10.17
C GLY A 144 6.53 5.10 -9.79
N GLU A 145 7.25 5.66 -10.76
CA GLU A 145 8.36 6.60 -10.48
C GLU A 145 7.87 7.80 -9.64
N GLN A 146 6.67 8.26 -9.97
CA GLN A 146 5.89 9.21 -9.17
C GLN A 146 4.66 8.50 -8.61
N CYS A 147 4.08 9.03 -7.53
CA CYS A 147 2.84 8.49 -6.97
C CYS A 147 1.65 9.35 -7.39
N THR A 148 0.58 8.70 -7.86
CA THR A 148 -0.71 9.32 -8.18
C THR A 148 -1.73 9.00 -7.10
N SER A 149 -2.33 10.04 -6.49
CA SER A 149 -3.43 9.92 -5.52
C SER A 149 -4.79 10.09 -6.21
N PHE A 150 -5.76 9.24 -5.85
CA PHE A 150 -7.14 9.37 -6.32
C PHE A 150 -7.87 10.52 -5.62
N ALA A 151 -7.61 10.70 -4.32
CA ALA A 151 -8.20 11.78 -3.54
C ALA A 151 -7.79 13.16 -4.07
N GLU A 152 -6.50 13.37 -4.37
CA GLU A 152 -6.01 14.63 -4.96
C GLU A 152 -6.54 14.90 -6.37
N ARG A 153 -6.93 13.85 -7.09
CA ARG A 153 -7.58 13.95 -8.40
C ARG A 153 -9.09 14.16 -8.32
N GLY A 154 -9.68 14.13 -7.11
CA GLY A 154 -11.11 14.27 -6.87
C GLY A 154 -11.94 13.08 -7.37
N TRP A 155 -11.39 11.86 -7.29
CA TRP A 155 -12.05 10.63 -7.76
C TRP A 155 -12.58 9.73 -6.64
N LEU A 156 -12.53 10.20 -5.40
CA LEU A 156 -13.03 9.55 -4.20
C LEU A 156 -14.10 10.42 -3.51
#